data_AF-A0A5M8PBX8-F1
#
_entry.id   AF-A0A5M8PBX8-F1
#
_cell.length_a   1.000
_cell.length_b   1.000
_cell.length_c   1.000
_cell.angle_alpha   90.00
_cell.angle_beta   90.00
_cell.angle_gamma   90.00
#
_symmetry.space_group_name_H-M   'P 1'
#
loop_
_entity.id
_entity.type
_entity.pdbx_description
1 polymer ?
#
loop_
_entity_poly.entity_id
_entity_poly.type
_entity_poly.pdbx_seq_one_letter_code
_entity_poly.pdbx_strand_id
1 'polypeptide(L)'
;MEVVLMLYVLEFVVDDIEDGVWNPSSFDNLSIPAAKKKVITGLAKAHMSRASDDVIDDFVEGKGQGLITLLHGPPGVGQTLTAEGLSEYLERQLYAISAGELGQDAKILEDQLSTIFRLAHHWKALVLLGEADVFVQSRSFVNPHNVLVSVFLRKLEYFRGTMILTANHVKDIDDAIQSRISVALHYGPLGFSTRKAIWKSFLKKAATAKGRASYYPADLDWLSRKEVNGRQIKNMITTAHTLAMSEMKPLSRLHLEVIIGLDEEFHDFGPLWLRPRHLV
;
A
#
# COMPACT_ATOMS: atom_id res chain seq x y z
N MET A 1 37.08 -6.81 40.60
CA MET A 1 36.04 -5.77 40.65
C MET A 1 36.35 -4.80 39.53
N GLU A 2 35.81 -5.05 38.35
CA GLU A 2 35.82 -4.08 37.25
C GLU A 2 34.62 -4.40 36.37
N VAL A 3 33.55 -3.64 36.61
CA VAL A 3 32.31 -3.67 35.86
C VAL A 3 32.57 -2.80 34.63
N VAL A 4 32.82 -3.43 33.49
CA VAL A 4 32.88 -2.72 32.20
C VAL A 4 31.45 -2.56 31.71
N LEU A 5 30.86 -1.40 32.02
CA LEU A 5 29.62 -0.91 31.41
C LEU A 5 29.93 -0.40 30.01
N MET A 6 29.67 -1.23 28.99
CA MET A 6 29.66 -0.80 27.60
C MET A 6 28.34 -0.09 27.30
N LEU A 7 28.34 1.25 27.41
CA LEU A 7 27.27 2.10 26.88
C LEU A 7 27.47 2.22 25.36
N TYR A 8 26.62 1.57 24.58
CA TYR A 8 26.51 1.84 23.15
C TYR A 8 25.79 3.18 22.97
N VAL A 9 26.54 4.24 22.68
CA VAL A 9 25.98 5.50 22.20
C VAL A 9 25.76 5.35 20.69
N LEU A 10 24.51 5.32 20.26
CA LEU A 10 24.14 5.51 18.86
C LEU A 10 24.24 7.01 18.56
N GLU A 11 25.33 7.43 17.92
CA GLU A 11 25.45 8.78 17.36
C GLU A 11 24.59 8.86 16.09
N PHE A 12 23.45 9.55 16.18
CA PHE A 12 22.70 9.99 15.01
C PHE A 12 23.24 11.37 14.60
N VAL A 13 23.71 11.49 13.37
CA VAL A 13 24.02 12.80 12.78
C VAL A 13 22.69 13.50 12.47
N VAL A 14 22.22 14.30 13.42
CA VAL A 14 20.95 15.06 13.31
C VAL A 14 21.09 16.20 12.31
N ASP A 15 22.31 16.64 12.01
CA ASP A 15 22.60 17.79 11.14
C ASP A 15 22.26 17.56 9.65
N ASP A 16 22.12 16.30 9.20
CA ASP A 16 21.73 15.94 7.83
C ASP A 16 20.22 15.62 7.69
N ILE A 17 19.42 15.89 8.73
CA ILE A 17 17.96 15.71 8.65
C ILE A 17 17.36 16.92 7.94
N GLU A 18 17.14 16.76 6.63
CA GLU A 18 16.36 17.71 5.83
C GLU A 18 14.86 17.40 5.89
N ASP A 19 14.03 18.43 5.73
CA ASP A 19 12.59 18.24 5.53
C ASP A 19 12.34 17.39 4.28
N GLY A 20 11.40 16.45 4.38
CA GLY A 20 11.03 15.58 3.26
C GLY A 20 10.56 16.39 2.05
N VAL A 21 11.10 16.10 0.86
CA VAL A 21 10.62 16.68 -0.39
C VAL A 21 9.30 16.00 -0.78
N TRP A 22 8.19 16.67 -0.47
CA TRP A 22 6.84 16.17 -0.77
C TRP A 22 6.45 16.37 -2.24
N ASN A 23 5.71 15.40 -2.79
CA ASN A 23 5.09 15.50 -4.10
C ASN A 23 3.57 15.28 -4.03
N PRO A 24 2.78 16.30 -3.61
CA PRO A 24 1.34 16.18 -3.49
C PRO A 24 0.63 15.79 -4.79
N SER A 25 1.20 16.17 -5.95
CA SER A 25 0.67 15.84 -7.27
C SER A 25 0.71 14.33 -7.59
N SER A 26 1.48 13.54 -6.85
CA SER A 26 1.54 12.09 -6.99
C SER A 26 0.17 11.43 -6.74
N PHE A 27 -0.60 11.96 -5.79
CA PHE A 27 -1.93 11.45 -5.46
C PHE A 27 -2.95 11.72 -6.56
N ASP A 28 -2.82 12.85 -7.26
CA ASP A 28 -3.69 13.18 -8.40
C ASP A 28 -3.49 12.20 -9.56
N ASN A 29 -2.26 11.76 -9.77
CA ASN A 29 -1.89 10.80 -10.80
C ASN A 29 -2.37 9.35 -10.52
N LEU A 30 -2.79 9.06 -9.28
CA LEU A 30 -3.31 7.76 -8.90
C LEU A 30 -4.66 7.50 -9.58
N SER A 31 -4.80 6.35 -10.27
CA SER A 31 -6.01 6.05 -11.04
C SER A 31 -7.11 5.43 -10.18
N ILE A 32 -7.65 6.21 -9.24
CA ILE A 32 -8.73 5.83 -8.31
C ILE A 32 -9.97 6.70 -8.56
N PRO A 33 -11.19 6.16 -8.42
CA PRO A 33 -12.42 6.95 -8.51
C PRO A 33 -12.37 8.20 -7.63
N ALA A 34 -12.75 9.36 -8.21
CA ALA A 34 -12.70 10.65 -7.53
C ALA A 34 -13.46 10.68 -6.20
N ALA A 35 -14.57 9.94 -6.10
CA ALA A 35 -15.34 9.80 -4.87
C ALA A 35 -14.50 9.18 -3.72
N LYS A 36 -13.75 8.11 -3.99
CA LYS A 36 -12.88 7.46 -2.99
C LYS A 36 -11.73 8.38 -2.58
N LYS A 37 -11.12 9.08 -3.54
CA LYS A 37 -10.09 10.10 -3.25
C LYS A 37 -10.63 11.20 -2.34
N LYS A 38 -11.83 11.72 -2.63
CA LYS A 38 -12.48 12.76 -1.82
C LYS A 38 -12.75 12.27 -0.39
N VAL A 39 -13.27 11.05 -0.24
CA VAL A 39 -13.55 10.48 1.09
C VAL A 39 -12.27 10.30 1.90
N ILE A 40 -11.25 9.62 1.35
CA ILE A 40 -10.04 9.32 2.12
C ILE A 40 -9.25 10.59 2.48
N THR A 41 -9.16 11.55 1.56
CA THR A 41 -8.49 12.84 1.83
C THR A 41 -9.27 13.71 2.81
N GLY A 42 -10.60 13.78 2.67
CA GLY A 42 -11.45 14.56 3.55
C GLY A 42 -11.41 14.05 4.99
N LEU A 43 -11.52 12.72 5.17
CA LEU A 43 -11.44 12.09 6.48
C LEU A 43 -10.06 12.28 7.11
N ALA A 44 -8.98 12.02 6.37
CA ALA A 44 -7.63 12.18 6.88
C ALA A 44 -7.31 13.63 7.27
N LYS A 45 -7.68 14.61 6.42
CA LYS A 45 -7.53 16.04 6.73
C LYS A 45 -8.30 16.44 7.97
N ALA A 46 -9.58 16.08 8.04
CA ALA A 46 -10.43 16.41 9.19
C ALA A 46 -9.85 15.82 10.48
N HIS A 47 -9.37 14.57 10.44
CA HIS A 47 -8.78 13.91 11.60
C HIS A 47 -7.47 14.56 12.05
N MET A 48 -6.61 14.96 11.10
CA MET A 48 -5.33 15.62 11.41
C MET A 48 -5.47 17.06 11.89
N SER A 49 -6.54 17.76 11.48
CA SER A 49 -6.82 19.13 11.88
C SER A 49 -7.55 19.23 13.23
N ARG A 50 -7.94 18.10 13.84
CA ARG A 50 -8.51 18.11 15.19
C ARG A 50 -7.48 18.65 16.18
N ALA A 51 -7.81 19.78 16.81
CA ALA A 51 -7.18 20.17 18.07
C ALA A 51 -7.56 19.14 19.15
N SER A 52 -6.74 19.02 20.19
CA SER A 52 -6.98 18.10 21.32
C SER A 52 -8.37 18.25 21.96
N ASP A 53 -9.02 19.39 21.78
CA ASP A 53 -10.26 19.77 22.47
C ASP A 53 -11.54 19.49 21.66
N ASP A 54 -11.43 19.10 20.38
CA ASP A 54 -12.57 18.80 19.48
C ASP A 54 -12.90 17.30 19.41
N VAL A 55 -12.37 16.50 20.35
CA VAL A 55 -12.61 15.07 20.40
C VAL A 55 -14.00 14.82 20.97
N ILE A 56 -14.90 14.27 20.15
CA ILE A 56 -16.03 13.48 20.67
C ILE A 56 -15.38 12.23 21.25
N ASP A 57 -14.93 12.32 22.50
CA ASP A 57 -14.37 11.19 23.20
C ASP A 57 -15.52 10.22 23.47
N ASP A 58 -15.26 8.93 23.32
CA ASP A 58 -16.20 7.93 23.82
C ASP A 58 -16.38 8.14 25.35
N PHE A 59 -17.35 7.46 25.98
CA PHE A 59 -17.58 7.61 27.43
C PHE A 59 -16.33 7.31 28.30
N VAL A 60 -15.28 6.74 27.71
CA VAL A 60 -13.97 6.48 28.31
C VAL A 60 -12.89 7.27 27.57
N GLU A 61 -12.15 8.08 28.33
CA GLU A 61 -11.07 8.94 27.82
C GLU A 61 -10.05 8.15 26.98
N GLY A 62 -9.82 8.59 25.74
CA GLY A 62 -8.77 8.03 24.89
C GLY A 62 -9.15 6.86 23.98
N LYS A 63 -10.41 6.42 23.97
CA LYS A 63 -10.91 5.38 23.06
C LYS A 63 -11.49 5.96 21.77
N GLY A 64 -11.34 5.23 20.67
CA GLY A 64 -12.00 5.59 19.39
C GLY A 64 -11.43 6.83 18.70
N GLN A 65 -10.26 7.32 19.14
CA GLN A 65 -9.60 8.51 18.61
C GLN A 65 -8.75 8.25 17.36
N GLY A 66 -8.85 7.07 16.75
CA GLY A 66 -8.11 6.70 15.55
C GLY A 66 -8.98 6.74 14.30
N LEU A 67 -8.44 7.26 13.19
CA LEU A 67 -9.01 7.07 11.86
C LEU A 67 -8.40 5.81 11.25
N ILE A 68 -9.17 4.72 11.20
CA ILE A 68 -8.72 3.45 10.63
C ILE A 68 -9.42 3.22 9.30
N THR A 69 -8.65 3.19 8.21
CA THR A 69 -9.14 2.95 6.85
C THR A 69 -8.71 1.58 6.37
N LEU A 70 -9.65 0.73 5.93
CA LEU A 70 -9.34 -0.55 5.28
C LEU A 70 -9.40 -0.40 3.75
N LEU A 71 -8.30 -0.72 3.07
CA LEU A 71 -8.25 -0.85 1.61
C LEU A 71 -8.22 -2.33 1.26
N HIS A 72 -9.27 -2.86 0.65
CA HIS A 72 -9.37 -4.30 0.36
C HIS A 72 -9.66 -4.60 -1.11
N GLY A 73 -9.05 -5.64 -1.68
CA GLY A 73 -9.13 -5.95 -3.10
C GLY A 73 -7.93 -6.77 -3.59
N PRO A 74 -7.91 -7.22 -4.86
CA PRO A 74 -6.85 -8.07 -5.35
C PRO A 74 -5.50 -7.35 -5.40
N PRO A 75 -4.37 -8.07 -5.35
CA PRO A 75 -3.05 -7.45 -5.33
C PRO A 75 -2.77 -6.65 -6.60
N GLY A 76 -2.00 -5.57 -6.46
CA GLY A 76 -1.50 -4.79 -7.61
C GLY A 76 -2.50 -3.78 -8.20
N VAL A 77 -3.63 -3.52 -7.53
CA VAL A 77 -4.64 -2.52 -7.95
C VAL A 77 -4.46 -1.13 -7.32
N GLY A 78 -3.37 -0.93 -6.55
CA GLY A 78 -2.98 0.38 -6.05
C GLY A 78 -3.38 0.70 -4.60
N GLN A 79 -3.72 -0.30 -3.78
CA GLN A 79 -4.01 -0.08 -2.35
C GLN A 79 -2.83 0.57 -1.61
N THR A 80 -1.63 -0.04 -1.65
CA THR A 80 -0.40 0.51 -1.05
C THR A 80 -0.05 1.89 -1.64
N LEU A 81 -0.13 2.03 -2.96
CA LEU A 81 0.10 3.31 -3.65
C LEU A 81 -0.88 4.42 -3.19
N THR A 82 -2.07 4.05 -2.71
CA THR A 82 -3.03 5.02 -2.16
C THR A 82 -2.54 5.59 -0.84
N ALA A 83 -1.97 4.74 0.02
CA ALA A 83 -1.41 5.17 1.30
C ALA A 83 -0.21 6.07 1.10
N GLU A 84 0.72 5.67 0.21
CA GLU A 84 1.89 6.46 -0.18
C GLU A 84 1.48 7.81 -0.81
N GLY A 85 0.56 7.79 -1.77
CA GLY A 85 0.11 9.06 -2.36
C GLY A 85 -0.65 9.93 -1.35
N LEU A 86 -1.39 9.34 -0.42
CA LEU A 86 -2.09 10.11 0.61
C LEU A 86 -1.10 10.77 1.59
N SER A 87 -0.03 10.08 1.98
CA SER A 87 0.99 10.66 2.86
C SER A 87 1.72 11.82 2.18
N GLU A 88 2.05 11.68 0.90
CA GLU A 88 2.61 12.75 0.06
C GLU A 88 1.65 13.95 -0.05
N TYR A 89 0.36 13.69 -0.27
CA TYR A 89 -0.66 14.73 -0.38
C TYR A 89 -0.91 15.48 0.93
N LEU A 90 -0.74 14.81 2.07
CA LEU A 90 -0.92 15.40 3.40
C LEU A 90 0.37 15.99 3.97
N GLU A 91 1.49 15.84 3.25
CA GLU A 91 2.83 16.25 3.69
C GLU A 91 3.16 15.65 5.06
N ARG A 92 2.95 14.33 5.18
CA ARG A 92 3.20 13.57 6.41
C ARG A 92 3.99 12.32 6.12
N GLN A 93 4.82 11.93 7.08
CA GLN A 93 5.55 10.70 6.99
C GLN A 93 4.60 9.49 6.96
N LEU A 94 4.99 8.47 6.19
CA LEU A 94 4.34 7.16 6.20
C LEU A 94 5.23 6.16 6.94
N TYR A 95 4.69 5.58 8.01
CA TYR A 95 5.28 4.43 8.68
C TYR A 95 4.67 3.17 8.08
N ALA A 96 5.36 2.55 7.11
CA ALA A 96 4.90 1.35 6.43
C ALA A 96 5.51 0.09 7.05
N ILE A 97 4.66 -0.89 7.36
CA ILE A 97 5.05 -2.20 7.91
C ILE A 97 4.16 -3.30 7.31
N SER A 98 4.71 -4.48 7.03
CA SER A 98 3.91 -5.65 6.68
C SER A 98 3.46 -6.40 7.93
N ALA A 99 2.25 -6.96 7.90
CA ALA A 99 1.74 -7.82 8.97
C ALA A 99 2.68 -8.99 9.30
N GLY A 100 3.45 -9.49 8.32
CA GLY A 100 4.44 -10.55 8.53
C GLY A 100 5.63 -10.12 9.39
N GLU A 101 5.90 -8.82 9.53
CA GLU A 101 7.03 -8.26 10.29
C GLU A 101 6.69 -8.03 11.77
N LEU A 102 5.41 -8.15 12.13
CA LEU A 102 4.90 -7.95 13.49
C LEU A 102 5.10 -9.16 14.43
N GLY A 103 5.78 -10.20 13.95
CA GLY A 103 6.03 -11.43 14.71
C GLY A 103 4.79 -12.32 14.87
N GLN A 104 5.03 -13.56 15.34
CA GLN A 104 3.99 -14.55 15.61
C GLN A 104 3.75 -14.78 17.11
N ASP A 105 4.48 -14.08 17.96
CA ASP A 105 4.32 -14.11 19.42
C ASP A 105 3.51 -12.89 19.90
N ALA A 106 2.58 -13.13 20.82
CA ALA A 106 1.65 -12.10 21.28
C ALA A 106 2.34 -10.94 22.00
N LYS A 107 3.42 -11.20 22.75
CA LYS A 107 4.17 -10.18 23.47
C LYS A 107 4.99 -9.35 22.50
N ILE A 108 5.68 -10.00 21.55
CA ILE A 108 6.45 -9.30 20.51
C ILE A 108 5.54 -8.37 19.68
N LEU A 109 4.38 -8.89 19.26
CA LEU A 109 3.36 -8.11 18.54
C LEU A 109 2.90 -6.89 19.35
N GLU A 110 2.61 -7.09 20.64
CA GLU A 110 2.20 -6.00 21.53
C GLU A 110 3.28 -4.92 21.65
N ASP A 111 4.54 -5.30 21.85
CA ASP A 111 5.65 -4.37 22.01
C ASP A 111 5.93 -3.59 20.73
N GLN A 112 5.88 -4.26 19.57
CA GLN A 112 6.04 -3.62 18.26
C GLN A 112 4.91 -2.64 17.96
N LEU A 113 3.64 -3.06 18.10
CA LEU A 113 2.50 -2.17 17.87
C LEU A 113 2.52 -0.96 18.81
N SER A 114 2.87 -1.17 20.08
CA SER A 114 3.00 -0.06 21.05
C SER A 114 4.06 0.95 20.62
N THR A 115 5.20 0.46 20.13
CA THR A 115 6.29 1.30 19.65
C THR A 115 5.88 2.08 18.40
N ILE A 116 5.31 1.39 17.41
CA ILE A 116 4.87 1.99 16.14
C ILE A 116 3.81 3.06 16.40
N PHE A 117 2.79 2.76 17.21
CA PHE A 117 1.69 3.68 17.47
C PHE A 117 2.16 4.91 18.23
N ARG A 118 3.08 4.74 19.18
CA ARG A 118 3.69 5.87 19.91
C ARG A 118 4.51 6.76 18.99
N LEU A 119 5.34 6.18 18.11
CA LEU A 119 6.13 6.94 17.13
C LEU A 119 5.23 7.68 16.14
N ALA A 120 4.25 7.00 15.58
CA ALA A 120 3.31 7.59 14.63
C ALA A 120 2.50 8.73 15.26
N HIS A 121 2.06 8.56 16.51
CA HIS A 121 1.38 9.63 17.24
C HIS A 121 2.29 10.85 17.44
N HIS A 122 3.52 10.64 17.90
CA HIS A 122 4.47 11.74 18.18
C HIS A 122 4.84 12.50 16.91
N TRP A 123 5.05 11.80 15.79
CA TRP A 123 5.41 12.41 14.51
C TRP A 123 4.20 12.82 13.67
N LYS A 124 2.97 12.62 14.15
CA LYS A 124 1.72 12.82 13.39
C LYS A 124 1.77 12.10 12.03
N ALA A 125 2.43 10.95 11.99
CA ALA A 125 2.64 10.14 10.79
C ALA A 125 1.41 9.27 10.50
N LEU A 126 1.23 8.92 9.22
CA LEU A 126 0.29 7.88 8.83
C LEU A 126 0.94 6.52 9.09
N VAL A 127 0.15 5.56 9.59
CA VAL A 127 0.59 4.15 9.69
C VAL A 127 -0.01 3.37 8.52
N LEU A 128 0.82 2.68 7.76
CA LEU A 128 0.38 1.69 6.79
C LEU A 128 0.75 0.30 7.31
N LEU A 129 -0.27 -0.51 7.61
CA LEU A 129 -0.10 -1.92 7.89
C LEU A 129 -0.57 -2.74 6.69
N GLY A 130 0.39 -3.25 5.92
CA GLY A 130 0.17 -4.00 4.70
C GLY A 130 -0.09 -5.48 4.96
N GLU A 131 -0.85 -6.12 4.06
CA GLU A 131 -1.10 -7.58 4.09
C GLU A 131 -1.74 -8.04 5.42
N ALA A 132 -2.61 -7.19 5.97
CA ALA A 132 -3.28 -7.39 7.25
C ALA A 132 -4.38 -8.47 7.21
N ASP A 133 -4.41 -9.32 6.18
CA ASP A 133 -5.35 -10.42 6.01
C ASP A 133 -5.45 -11.30 7.27
N VAL A 134 -4.30 -11.60 7.91
CA VAL A 134 -4.20 -12.39 9.15
C VAL A 134 -4.94 -11.77 10.34
N PHE A 135 -5.10 -10.45 10.35
CA PHE A 135 -5.77 -9.73 11.44
C PHE A 135 -7.22 -9.37 11.14
N VAL A 136 -7.59 -9.28 9.85
CA VAL A 136 -8.89 -8.78 9.39
C VAL A 136 -9.89 -9.90 9.10
N GLN A 137 -9.40 -11.09 8.69
CA GLN A 137 -10.27 -12.22 8.33
C GLN A 137 -10.98 -12.83 9.55
N SER A 138 -12.22 -13.29 9.33
CA SER A 138 -13.02 -13.99 10.34
C SER A 138 -12.31 -15.18 10.97
N ARG A 139 -12.44 -15.31 12.30
CA ARG A 139 -11.82 -16.37 13.10
C ARG A 139 -12.28 -17.74 12.61
N SER A 140 -11.33 -18.64 12.34
CA SER A 140 -11.64 -20.08 12.32
C SER A 140 -11.58 -20.62 13.75
N PHE A 141 -12.49 -21.54 14.09
CA PHE A 141 -12.65 -22.10 15.45
C PHE A 141 -11.39 -22.79 16.02
N VAL A 142 -10.37 -23.06 15.19
CA VAL A 142 -9.20 -23.88 15.53
C VAL A 142 -7.90 -23.18 15.10
N ASN A 143 -7.75 -21.88 15.40
CA ASN A 143 -6.55 -21.14 14.99
C ASN A 143 -5.75 -20.55 16.17
N PRO A 144 -4.46 -20.90 16.36
CA PRO A 144 -3.59 -20.25 17.34
C PRO A 144 -3.44 -18.72 17.14
N HIS A 145 -3.82 -18.20 15.97
CA HIS A 145 -3.81 -16.76 15.67
C HIS A 145 -4.85 -15.93 16.45
N ASN A 146 -5.80 -16.55 17.14
CA ASN A 146 -6.83 -15.82 17.90
C ASN A 146 -6.25 -14.91 19.00
N VAL A 147 -5.12 -15.29 19.60
CA VAL A 147 -4.42 -14.46 20.59
C VAL A 147 -3.82 -13.21 19.94
N LEU A 148 -3.17 -13.36 18.77
CA LEU A 148 -2.58 -12.24 18.03
C LEU A 148 -3.65 -11.25 17.58
N VAL A 149 -4.77 -11.75 17.04
CA VAL A 149 -5.92 -10.92 16.65
C VAL A 149 -6.48 -10.18 17.86
N SER A 150 -6.56 -10.81 19.02
CA SER A 150 -7.05 -10.17 20.25
C SER A 150 -6.12 -9.05 20.73
N VAL A 151 -4.79 -9.27 20.67
CA VAL A 151 -3.80 -8.23 20.97
C VAL A 151 -3.92 -7.06 19.99
N PHE A 152 -4.03 -7.36 18.69
CA PHE A 152 -4.18 -6.35 17.64
C PHE A 152 -5.44 -5.50 17.84
N LEU A 153 -6.60 -6.13 18.07
CA LEU A 153 -7.87 -5.45 18.34
C LEU A 153 -7.79 -4.52 19.55
N ARG A 154 -7.17 -4.98 20.65
CA ARG A 154 -6.95 -4.16 21.85
C ARG A 154 -6.06 -2.96 21.55
N LYS A 155 -5.00 -3.12 20.75
CA LYS A 155 -4.13 -2.00 20.39
C LYS A 155 -4.82 -1.00 19.47
N LEU A 156 -5.62 -1.46 18.50
CA LEU A 156 -6.40 -0.58 17.63
C LEU A 156 -7.39 0.30 18.39
N GLU A 157 -8.00 -0.21 19.46
CA GLU A 157 -9.00 0.52 20.25
C GLU A 157 -8.45 1.78 20.93
N TYR A 158 -7.16 1.77 21.26
CA TYR A 158 -6.44 2.90 21.87
C TYR A 158 -5.51 3.62 20.89
N PHE A 159 -5.57 3.28 19.60
CA PHE A 159 -4.74 3.94 18.59
C PHE A 159 -5.22 5.38 18.38
N ARG A 160 -4.28 6.34 18.48
CA ARG A 160 -4.52 7.77 18.28
C ARG A 160 -3.74 8.26 17.06
N GLY A 161 -4.39 8.28 15.90
CA GLY A 161 -3.78 8.71 14.65
C GLY A 161 -4.52 8.20 13.41
N THR A 162 -3.86 8.32 12.25
CA THR A 162 -4.40 7.81 10.98
C THR A 162 -3.70 6.52 10.59
N MET A 163 -4.47 5.45 10.41
CA MET A 163 -4.00 4.15 9.98
C MET A 163 -4.69 3.70 8.70
N ILE A 164 -3.92 3.08 7.81
CA ILE A 164 -4.38 2.43 6.60
C ILE A 164 -4.00 0.96 6.67
N LEU A 165 -5.00 0.09 6.56
CA LEU A 165 -4.84 -1.35 6.46
C LEU A 165 -4.99 -1.76 5.00
N THR A 166 -4.14 -2.66 4.50
CA THR A 166 -4.37 -3.32 3.21
C THR A 166 -4.62 -4.81 3.39
N ALA A 167 -5.59 -5.36 2.65
CA ALA A 167 -5.89 -6.78 2.66
C ALA A 167 -6.27 -7.26 1.27
N ASN A 168 -5.80 -8.45 0.89
CA ASN A 168 -6.01 -9.01 -0.45
C ASN A 168 -7.30 -9.83 -0.55
N HIS A 169 -7.65 -10.52 0.53
CA HIS A 169 -8.70 -11.51 0.61
C HIS A 169 -9.63 -11.17 1.76
N VAL A 170 -10.69 -10.44 1.44
CA VAL A 170 -11.69 -10.03 2.42
C VAL A 170 -13.05 -10.51 1.95
N LYS A 171 -13.29 -11.82 2.11
CA LYS A 171 -14.62 -12.41 1.89
C LYS A 171 -15.50 -12.15 3.12
N ASP A 172 -14.95 -12.39 4.30
CA ASP A 172 -15.58 -12.14 5.60
C ASP A 172 -14.62 -11.37 6.51
N ILE A 173 -15.03 -10.18 6.95
CA ILE A 173 -14.31 -9.38 7.97
C ILE A 173 -14.85 -9.80 9.33
N ASP A 174 -13.98 -9.98 10.32
CA ASP A 174 -14.40 -10.19 11.71
C ASP A 174 -15.19 -8.98 12.23
N ASP A 175 -16.37 -9.19 12.82
CA ASP A 175 -17.23 -8.10 13.31
C ASP A 175 -16.52 -7.16 14.30
N ALA A 176 -15.56 -7.67 15.09
CA ALA A 176 -14.79 -6.85 16.02
C ALA A 176 -13.78 -5.95 15.29
N ILE A 177 -13.28 -6.37 14.13
CA ILE A 177 -12.46 -5.51 13.26
C ILE A 177 -13.36 -4.49 12.55
N GLN A 178 -14.50 -4.93 12.02
CA GLN A 178 -15.43 -4.05 11.30
C GLN A 178 -15.92 -2.88 12.18
N SER A 179 -16.20 -3.13 13.46
CA SER A 179 -16.58 -2.08 14.43
C SER A 179 -15.49 -1.05 14.72
N ARG A 180 -14.22 -1.35 14.40
CA ARG A 180 -13.07 -0.44 14.58
C ARG A 180 -12.64 0.25 13.28
N ILE A 181 -13.15 -0.19 12.13
CA ILE A 181 -12.86 0.43 10.83
C ILE A 181 -13.78 1.65 10.64
N SER A 182 -13.18 2.83 10.46
CA SER A 182 -13.92 4.06 10.17
C SER A 182 -14.47 4.08 8.74
N VAL A 183 -13.69 3.55 7.78
CA VAL A 183 -14.10 3.42 6.38
C VAL A 183 -13.42 2.25 5.70
N ALA A 184 -14.17 1.47 4.94
CA ALA A 184 -13.66 0.41 4.09
C ALA A 184 -13.81 0.80 2.61
N LEU A 185 -12.71 0.73 1.86
CA LEU A 185 -12.67 1.03 0.43
C LEU A 185 -12.33 -0.24 -0.35
N HIS A 186 -13.31 -0.75 -1.09
CA HIS A 186 -13.13 -1.88 -1.98
C HIS A 186 -12.37 -1.48 -3.26
N TYR A 187 -11.39 -2.27 -3.70
CA TYR A 187 -10.71 -2.15 -4.98
C TYR A 187 -11.08 -3.35 -5.84
N GLY A 188 -11.70 -3.09 -6.98
CA GLY A 188 -11.96 -4.11 -7.99
C GLY A 188 -10.81 -4.22 -9.00
N PRO A 189 -10.88 -5.21 -9.91
CA PRO A 189 -10.01 -5.28 -11.08
C PRO A 189 -10.00 -3.96 -11.86
N LEU A 190 -8.86 -3.63 -12.45
CA LEU A 190 -8.70 -2.38 -13.20
C LEU A 190 -9.52 -2.42 -14.49
N GLY A 191 -10.40 -1.44 -14.70
CA GLY A 191 -11.14 -1.30 -15.97
C GLY A 191 -10.25 -0.85 -17.13
N PHE A 192 -10.76 -0.98 -18.35
CA PHE A 192 -10.05 -0.63 -19.60
C PHE A 192 -9.47 0.80 -19.58
N SER A 193 -10.27 1.80 -19.19
CA SER A 193 -9.84 3.20 -19.14
C SER A 193 -8.73 3.43 -18.12
N THR A 194 -8.81 2.78 -16.97
CA THR A 194 -7.78 2.82 -15.92
C THR A 194 -6.48 2.18 -16.39
N ARG A 195 -6.53 0.99 -17.01
CA ARG A 195 -5.35 0.34 -17.60
C ARG A 195 -4.72 1.22 -18.66
N LYS A 196 -5.52 1.85 -19.53
CA LYS A 196 -5.04 2.80 -20.56
C LYS A 196 -4.29 3.98 -19.95
N ALA A 197 -4.81 4.57 -18.88
CA ALA A 197 -4.16 5.66 -18.17
C ALA A 197 -2.81 5.23 -17.56
N ILE A 198 -2.77 4.04 -16.95
CA ILE A 198 -1.55 3.48 -16.34
C ILE A 198 -0.49 3.19 -17.40
N TRP A 199 -0.83 2.48 -18.48
CA TRP A 199 0.08 2.23 -19.62
C TRP A 199 0.65 3.54 -20.16
N LYS A 200 -0.21 4.51 -20.44
CA LYS A 200 0.20 5.83 -20.94
C LYS A 200 1.15 6.55 -19.98
N SER A 201 0.88 6.50 -18.68
CA SER A 201 1.71 7.15 -17.65
C SER A 201 3.14 6.58 -17.63
N PHE A 202 3.27 5.26 -17.63
CA PHE A 202 4.57 4.61 -17.64
C PHE A 202 5.31 4.77 -18.98
N LEU A 203 4.62 4.63 -20.12
CA LEU A 203 5.22 4.82 -21.43
C LEU A 203 5.72 6.24 -21.65
N LYS A 204 5.05 7.26 -21.09
CA LYS A 204 5.53 8.65 -21.12
C LYS A 204 6.85 8.83 -20.35
N LYS A 205 7.06 8.06 -19.28
CA LYS A 205 8.28 8.11 -18.46
C LYS A 205 9.41 7.25 -19.04
N ALA A 206 9.09 6.27 -19.88
CA ALA A 206 10.08 5.42 -20.53
C ALA A 206 10.88 6.21 -21.58
N ALA A 207 12.17 6.41 -21.30
CA ALA A 207 13.14 6.98 -22.22
C ALA A 207 14.44 6.18 -22.14
N THR A 208 15.08 5.95 -23.29
CA THR A 208 16.41 5.35 -23.38
C THR A 208 17.40 6.39 -23.88
N ALA A 209 18.69 6.03 -23.94
CA ALA A 209 19.72 6.89 -24.53
C ALA A 209 19.44 7.25 -26.01
N LYS A 210 18.55 6.52 -26.69
CA LYS A 210 18.15 6.78 -28.08
C LYS A 210 16.82 7.52 -28.22
N GLY A 211 16.19 7.93 -27.11
CA GLY A 211 14.98 8.75 -27.13
C GLY A 211 13.84 8.18 -26.31
N ARG A 212 12.70 8.87 -26.37
CA ARG A 212 11.47 8.47 -25.67
C ARG A 212 10.83 7.25 -26.34
N ALA A 213 9.99 6.54 -25.57
CA ALA A 213 9.18 5.47 -26.10
C ALA A 213 8.35 5.92 -27.32
N SER A 214 8.38 5.13 -28.39
CA SER A 214 7.61 5.31 -29.61
C SER A 214 6.39 4.40 -29.59
N TYR A 215 5.19 4.97 -29.52
CA TYR A 215 3.92 4.25 -29.53
C TYR A 215 2.80 5.12 -30.12
N TYR A 216 1.79 4.46 -30.69
CA TYR A 216 0.59 5.08 -31.25
C TYR A 216 -0.61 4.95 -30.29
N PRO A 217 -1.66 5.79 -30.45
CA PRO A 217 -2.89 5.64 -29.67
C PRO A 217 -3.52 4.23 -29.77
N ALA A 218 -3.41 3.58 -30.94
CA ALA A 218 -3.90 2.23 -31.16
C ALA A 218 -3.14 1.17 -30.31
N ASP A 219 -1.86 1.39 -30.02
CA ASP A 219 -1.07 0.49 -29.16
C ASP A 219 -1.59 0.55 -27.74
N LEU A 220 -1.95 1.74 -27.24
CA LEU A 220 -2.56 1.89 -25.93
C LEU A 220 -3.90 1.15 -25.82
N ASP A 221 -4.72 1.16 -26.88
CA ASP A 221 -5.98 0.42 -26.90
C ASP A 221 -5.74 -1.10 -26.87
N TRP A 222 -4.78 -1.59 -27.65
CA TRP A 222 -4.39 -3.01 -27.62
C TRP A 222 -3.88 -3.44 -26.24
N LEU A 223 -2.93 -2.69 -25.65
CA LEU A 223 -2.39 -2.94 -24.31
C LEU A 223 -3.48 -2.95 -23.22
N SER A 224 -4.47 -2.08 -23.35
CA SER A 224 -5.53 -1.92 -22.35
C SER A 224 -6.59 -3.02 -22.41
N ARG A 225 -6.67 -3.79 -23.49
CA ARG A 225 -7.55 -4.98 -23.60
C ARG A 225 -7.05 -6.13 -22.74
N LYS A 226 -5.75 -6.21 -22.45
CA LYS A 226 -5.17 -7.25 -21.59
C LYS A 226 -5.66 -7.08 -20.15
N GLU A 227 -6.09 -8.17 -19.54
CA GLU A 227 -6.62 -8.18 -18.16
C GLU A 227 -5.50 -8.27 -17.12
N VAL A 228 -4.70 -7.22 -17.05
CA VAL A 228 -3.54 -7.12 -16.15
C VAL A 228 -3.74 -6.05 -15.09
N ASN A 229 -3.19 -6.28 -13.90
CA ASN A 229 -3.16 -5.30 -12.82
C ASN A 229 -2.02 -4.28 -13.00
N GLY A 230 -1.98 -3.23 -12.18
CA GLY A 230 -1.02 -2.14 -12.31
C GLY A 230 0.43 -2.57 -12.07
N ARG A 231 0.65 -3.56 -11.20
CA ARG A 231 1.97 -4.14 -10.94
C ARG A 231 2.48 -4.92 -12.17
N GLN A 232 1.63 -5.73 -12.78
CA GLN A 232 1.94 -6.45 -14.03
C GLN A 232 2.28 -5.46 -15.15
N ILE A 233 1.49 -4.39 -15.34
CA ILE A 233 1.78 -3.34 -16.33
C ILE A 233 3.16 -2.72 -16.09
N LYS A 234 3.48 -2.35 -14.84
CA LYS A 234 4.79 -1.78 -14.49
C LYS A 234 5.91 -2.76 -14.83
N ASN A 235 5.76 -4.04 -14.47
CA ASN A 235 6.76 -5.07 -14.74
C ASN A 235 6.97 -5.25 -16.24
N MET A 236 5.91 -5.41 -17.03
CA MET A 236 5.99 -5.56 -18.48
C MET A 236 6.72 -4.38 -19.15
N ILE A 237 6.38 -3.14 -18.78
CA ILE A 237 7.04 -1.95 -19.33
C ILE A 237 8.50 -1.89 -18.92
N THR A 238 8.80 -2.17 -17.64
CA THR A 238 10.19 -2.13 -17.14
C THR A 238 11.05 -3.16 -17.87
N THR A 239 10.55 -4.39 -18.05
CA THR A 239 11.26 -5.43 -18.78
C THR A 239 11.44 -5.08 -20.26
N ALA A 240 10.38 -4.58 -20.92
CA ALA A 240 10.45 -4.15 -22.32
C ALA A 240 11.41 -2.96 -22.51
N HIS A 241 11.48 -2.06 -21.52
CA HIS A 241 12.39 -0.92 -21.50
C HIS A 241 13.84 -1.37 -21.35
N THR A 242 14.12 -2.31 -20.44
CA THR A 242 15.44 -2.93 -20.28
C THR A 242 15.89 -3.63 -21.56
N LEU A 243 14.98 -4.35 -22.25
CA LEU A 243 15.28 -4.96 -23.54
C LEU A 243 15.61 -3.91 -24.62
N ALA A 244 14.84 -2.83 -24.70
CA ALA A 244 15.13 -1.74 -25.64
C ALA A 244 16.48 -1.06 -25.33
N MET A 245 16.85 -0.95 -24.05
CA MET A 245 18.15 -0.42 -23.64
C MET A 245 19.30 -1.32 -24.07
N SER A 246 19.18 -2.65 -23.92
CA SER A 246 20.23 -3.59 -24.35
C SER A 246 20.41 -3.59 -25.88
N GLU A 247 19.33 -3.36 -26.62
CA GLU A 247 19.38 -3.19 -28.08
C GLU A 247 19.83 -1.80 -28.54
N MET A 248 20.10 -0.87 -27.62
CA MET A 248 20.43 0.52 -27.91
C MET A 248 19.39 1.16 -28.85
N LYS A 249 18.10 1.00 -28.53
CA LYS A 249 16.95 1.55 -29.26
C LYS A 249 15.98 2.27 -28.32
N PRO A 250 15.09 3.14 -28.83
CA PRO A 250 13.93 3.58 -28.06
C PRO A 250 12.99 2.40 -27.80
N LEU A 251 12.28 2.42 -26.65
CA LEU A 251 11.19 1.47 -26.42
C LEU A 251 10.17 1.60 -27.54
N SER A 252 9.71 0.48 -28.07
CA SER A 252 8.76 0.43 -29.18
C SER A 252 7.75 -0.70 -28.95
N ARG A 253 6.70 -0.72 -29.77
CA ARG A 253 5.69 -1.77 -29.77
C ARG A 253 6.28 -3.19 -29.86
N LEU A 254 7.32 -3.39 -30.68
CA LEU A 254 7.95 -4.71 -30.84
C LEU A 254 8.47 -5.28 -29.51
N HIS A 255 9.12 -4.44 -28.70
CA HIS A 255 9.60 -4.87 -27.38
C HIS A 255 8.44 -5.25 -26.45
N LEU A 256 7.33 -4.51 -26.51
CA LEU A 256 6.13 -4.81 -25.72
C LEU A 256 5.46 -6.10 -26.17
N GLU A 257 5.38 -6.35 -27.48
CA GLU A 257 4.83 -7.60 -28.04
C GLU A 257 5.64 -8.81 -27.59
N VAL A 258 6.97 -8.74 -27.61
CA VAL A 258 7.84 -9.81 -27.11
C VAL A 258 7.57 -10.09 -25.63
N ILE A 259 7.58 -9.06 -24.78
CA ILE A 259 7.39 -9.26 -23.33
C ILE A 259 5.98 -9.74 -22.98
N ILE A 260 4.95 -9.25 -23.67
CA ILE A 260 3.58 -9.70 -23.45
C ILE A 260 3.41 -11.15 -23.93
N GLY A 261 4.02 -11.53 -25.06
CA GLY A 261 4.02 -12.91 -25.54
C GLY A 261 4.65 -13.88 -24.54
N LEU A 262 5.76 -13.49 -23.90
CA LEU A 262 6.41 -14.29 -22.86
C LEU A 262 5.56 -14.40 -21.58
N ASP A 263 4.85 -13.34 -21.20
CA ASP A 263 3.92 -13.39 -20.06
C ASP A 263 2.73 -14.32 -20.36
N GLU A 264 2.21 -14.30 -21.60
CA GLU A 264 1.13 -15.20 -22.04
C GLU A 264 1.59 -16.67 -22.06
N GLU A 265 2.77 -16.97 -22.62
CA GLU A 265 3.35 -18.32 -22.57
C GLU A 265 3.54 -18.81 -21.12
N PHE A 266 3.95 -17.93 -20.21
CA PHE A 266 4.07 -18.29 -18.80
C PHE A 266 2.71 -18.61 -18.16
N HIS A 267 1.63 -17.92 -18.52
CA HIS A 267 0.30 -18.25 -18.02
C HIS A 267 -0.21 -19.57 -18.59
N ASP A 268 0.06 -19.84 -19.87
CA ASP A 268 -0.42 -21.03 -20.58
C ASP A 268 0.38 -22.30 -20.25
N PHE A 269 1.70 -22.17 -20.07
CA PHE A 269 2.63 -23.30 -19.91
C PHE A 269 3.43 -23.27 -18.60
N GLY A 270 3.33 -22.21 -17.80
CA GLY A 270 4.02 -22.12 -16.52
C GLY A 270 3.50 -23.14 -15.49
N PRO A 271 4.34 -23.49 -14.47
CA PRO A 271 3.94 -24.39 -13.40
C PRO A 271 2.64 -23.95 -12.74
N LEU A 272 1.71 -24.88 -12.51
CA LEU A 272 0.37 -24.62 -11.95
C LEU A 272 0.40 -23.80 -10.64
N TRP A 273 1.47 -23.90 -9.85
CA TRP A 273 1.66 -23.19 -8.59
C TRP A 273 2.21 -21.76 -8.73
N LEU A 274 2.61 -21.35 -9.94
CA LEU A 274 3.00 -19.99 -10.29
C LEU A 274 1.93 -19.23 -11.08
N ARG A 275 0.85 -19.90 -11.51
CA ARG A 275 -0.28 -19.26 -12.19
C ARG A 275 -1.07 -18.41 -11.19
N PRO A 276 -1.53 -17.21 -11.56
CA PRO A 276 -2.35 -16.39 -10.68
C PRO A 276 -3.68 -17.10 -10.35
N ARG A 277 -4.02 -17.22 -9.07
CA ARG A 277 -5.19 -17.97 -8.55
C ARG A 277 -6.58 -17.38 -8.90
N HIS A 278 -6.70 -16.49 -9.88
CA HIS A 278 -7.96 -15.82 -10.22
C HIS A 278 -8.74 -16.47 -11.38
N LEU A 279 -8.36 -17.67 -11.82
CA LEU A 279 -9.03 -18.40 -12.91
C LEU A 279 -9.47 -19.83 -12.55
N VAL A 280 -9.86 -20.07 -11.29
CA VAL A 280 -10.64 -21.25 -10.90
C VAL A 280 -11.83 -20.82 -10.06
#